data_AF-A0AAV0WZD3-F1
#
_entry.id   AF-A0AAV0WZD3-F1
#
_cell.length_a   1.000
_cell.length_b   1.000
_cell.length_c   1.000
_cell.angle_alpha   90.00
_cell.angle_beta   90.00
_cell.angle_gamma   90.00
#
_symmetry.space_group_name_H-M   'P 1'
#
loop_
_entity.id
_entity.type
_entity.pdbx_description
1 polymer ?
#
loop_
_entity_poly.entity_id
_entity_poly.type
_entity_poly.pdbx_seq_one_letter_code
_entity_poly.pdbx_strand_id
1 'polypeptide(L)'
;MNEQTEELSVLLTQHSFQTHNLVAIINTAQVGHMHSSIISATNFLAELQLVRIQLVSRENFAEQVTIQNIHKLMRMSSLQVIRVADTLVFIISIPIVQNREYSVYKGIPIPIKQKDTVYALIQPTNKYLAISEDNVYSIYIDDMQLNKCIHMQEYYICSSPQEMDNCEAKLFSSQNKEMIPKACEIKITRIQKLVVHKLDNENVWLYTTEKPTTIKID
;
A
#
# COMPACT_ATOMS: atom_id res chain seq x y z
N MET A 1 31.44 35.98 -39.42
CA MET A 1 30.91 34.70 -38.90
C MET A 1 29.65 34.42 -39.70
N ASN A 2 29.60 33.31 -40.44
CA ASN A 2 28.56 33.10 -41.46
C ASN A 2 27.22 32.80 -40.80
N GLU A 3 26.14 33.41 -41.29
CA GLU A 3 24.75 33.17 -40.87
C GLU A 3 24.39 31.67 -40.85
N GLN A 4 24.88 30.91 -41.83
CA GLN A 4 24.71 29.45 -41.91
C GLN A 4 25.37 28.68 -40.76
N THR A 5 26.49 29.18 -40.22
CA THR A 5 27.16 28.57 -39.06
C THR A 5 26.37 28.82 -37.77
N GLU A 6 25.69 29.96 -37.66
CA GLU A 6 24.82 30.28 -36.52
C GLU A 6 23.55 29.42 -36.55
N GLU A 7 22.86 29.31 -37.68
CA GLU A 7 21.68 28.43 -37.83
C GLU A 7 22.01 26.96 -37.52
N LEU A 8 23.13 26.44 -38.03
CA LEU A 8 23.56 25.08 -37.74
C LEU A 8 23.85 24.88 -36.25
N SER A 9 24.46 25.86 -35.58
CA SER A 9 24.75 25.79 -34.14
C SER A 9 23.47 25.73 -33.29
N VAL A 10 22.44 26.48 -33.70
CA VAL A 10 21.11 26.47 -33.04
C VAL A 10 20.46 25.10 -33.23
N LEU A 11 20.46 24.56 -34.45
CA LEU A 11 19.90 23.24 -34.75
C LEU A 11 20.59 22.11 -33.96
N LEU A 12 21.92 22.13 -33.90
CA LEU A 12 22.69 21.14 -33.12
C LEU A 12 22.38 21.24 -31.63
N THR A 13 22.26 22.46 -31.11
CA THR A 13 21.92 22.70 -29.69
C THR A 13 20.51 22.19 -29.39
N GLN A 14 19.54 22.49 -30.25
CA GLN A 14 18.16 22.02 -30.11
C GLN A 14 18.08 20.49 -30.19
N HIS A 15 18.76 19.87 -31.15
CA HIS A 15 18.82 18.42 -31.29
C HIS A 15 19.44 17.75 -30.05
N SER A 16 20.55 18.30 -29.55
CA SER A 16 21.19 17.82 -28.32
C SER A 16 20.24 17.92 -27.13
N PHE A 17 19.56 19.05 -26.96
CA PHE A 17 18.58 19.26 -25.88
C PHE A 17 17.42 18.27 -25.95
N GLN A 18 16.83 18.08 -27.14
CA GLN A 18 15.73 17.14 -27.35
C GLN A 18 16.15 15.69 -27.08
N THR A 19 17.36 15.31 -27.48
CA THR A 19 17.91 13.97 -27.23
C THR A 19 18.11 13.74 -25.74
N HIS A 20 18.70 14.70 -25.01
CA HIS A 20 18.86 14.60 -23.55
C HIS A 20 17.52 14.52 -22.83
N ASN A 21 16.54 15.34 -23.24
CA ASN A 21 15.20 15.29 -22.64
C ASN A 21 14.52 13.95 -22.88
N LEU A 22 14.62 13.40 -24.09
CA LEU A 22 14.06 12.08 -24.41
C LEU A 22 14.71 10.97 -23.57
N VAL A 23 16.03 11.00 -23.40
CA VAL A 23 16.75 10.06 -22.54
C VAL A 23 16.28 10.18 -21.09
N ALA A 24 16.11 11.40 -20.57
CA ALA A 24 15.60 11.62 -19.23
C ALA A 24 14.17 11.07 -19.05
N ILE A 25 13.29 11.30 -20.03
CA ILE A 25 11.91 10.77 -20.03
C ILE A 25 11.90 9.25 -19.99
N ILE A 26 12.70 8.59 -20.84
CA ILE A 26 12.79 7.13 -20.92
C ILE A 26 13.36 6.56 -19.62
N ASN A 27 14.44 7.13 -19.09
CA ASN A 27 15.04 6.66 -17.84
C ASN A 27 14.05 6.78 -16.67
N THR A 28 13.31 7.89 -16.60
CA THR A 28 12.26 8.10 -15.59
C THR A 28 11.14 7.05 -15.73
N ALA A 29 10.73 6.75 -16.97
CA ALA A 29 9.74 5.72 -17.26
C ALA A 29 10.20 4.31 -16.92
N GLN A 30 11.48 3.98 -17.14
CA GLN A 30 12.03 2.66 -16.82
C GLN A 30 12.04 2.37 -15.31
N VAL A 31 12.12 3.40 -14.47
CA VAL A 31 11.96 3.27 -13.01
C VAL A 31 10.50 3.43 -12.56
N GLY A 32 9.54 3.46 -13.48
CA GLY A 32 8.10 3.50 -13.22
C GLY A 32 7.54 4.88 -12.84
N HIS A 33 8.34 5.95 -12.91
CA HIS A 33 7.92 7.31 -12.56
C HIS A 33 7.45 8.09 -13.79
N MET A 34 6.51 9.02 -13.62
CA MET A 34 6.07 9.90 -14.70
C MET A 34 6.91 11.18 -14.77
N HIS A 35 7.45 11.46 -15.95
CA HIS A 35 8.08 12.74 -16.27
C HIS A 35 7.03 13.75 -16.76
N SER A 36 7.15 15.02 -16.36
CA SER A 36 6.17 16.09 -16.68
C SER A 36 6.07 16.40 -18.18
N SER A 37 7.09 16.06 -18.97
CA SER A 37 7.06 16.18 -20.43
C SER A 37 6.22 15.12 -21.15
N ILE A 38 5.80 14.04 -20.46
CA ILE A 38 4.95 12.99 -21.07
C ILE A 38 3.51 13.48 -21.17
N ILE A 39 2.99 14.02 -20.07
CA ILE A 39 1.65 14.56 -19.99
C ILE A 39 1.61 15.69 -18.97
N SER A 40 0.98 16.81 -19.34
CA SER A 40 0.75 17.91 -18.40
C SER A 40 -0.34 17.53 -17.40
N ALA A 41 -0.33 18.15 -16.21
CA ALA A 41 -1.37 17.93 -15.21
C ALA A 41 -2.79 18.24 -15.73
N THR A 42 -2.93 19.25 -16.61
CA THR A 42 -4.22 19.61 -17.21
C THR A 42 -4.73 18.55 -18.19
N ASN A 43 -3.85 18.01 -19.02
CA ASN A 43 -4.21 16.97 -19.99
C ASN A 43 -4.51 15.66 -19.26
N PHE A 44 -3.70 15.31 -18.25
CA PHE A 44 -3.95 14.14 -17.43
C PHE A 44 -5.30 14.23 -16.71
N LEU A 45 -5.64 15.40 -16.15
CA LEU A 45 -6.95 15.63 -15.54
C LEU A 45 -8.10 15.42 -16.54
N ALA A 46 -7.97 15.93 -17.77
CA ALA A 46 -8.98 15.75 -18.81
C ALA A 46 -9.17 14.27 -19.18
N GLU A 47 -8.09 13.51 -19.34
CA GLU A 47 -8.15 12.07 -19.60
C GLU A 47 -8.84 11.31 -18.45
N LEU A 48 -8.50 11.63 -17.20
CA LEU A 48 -9.14 11.00 -16.04
C LEU A 48 -10.63 11.30 -15.95
N GLN A 49 -11.07 12.50 -16.36
CA GLN A 49 -12.50 12.84 -16.42
C GLN A 49 -13.25 12.00 -17.45
N LEU A 50 -12.64 11.72 -18.60
CA LEU A 50 -13.22 10.84 -19.62
C LEU A 50 -13.35 9.40 -19.10
N VAL A 51 -12.29 8.87 -18.48
CA VAL A 51 -12.29 7.54 -17.85
C VAL A 51 -13.36 7.45 -16.76
N ARG A 52 -13.52 8.49 -15.94
CA ARG A 52 -14.51 8.52 -14.84
C ARG A 52 -15.95 8.26 -15.32
N ILE A 53 -16.29 8.74 -16.52
CA ILE A 53 -17.64 8.58 -17.09
C ILE A 53 -17.91 7.12 -17.50
N GLN A 54 -16.85 6.35 -17.73
CA GLN A 54 -16.93 4.95 -18.16
C GLN A 54 -16.91 3.95 -16.99
N LEU A 55 -16.61 4.40 -15.76
CA LEU A 55 -16.55 3.53 -14.59
C LEU A 55 -17.94 3.03 -14.17
N VAL A 56 -18.00 1.78 -13.70
CA VAL A 56 -19.23 1.18 -13.17
C VAL A 56 -19.55 1.78 -11.79
N SER A 57 -20.80 1.73 -11.34
CA SER A 57 -21.28 2.45 -10.13
C SER A 57 -20.51 2.22 -8.82
N ARG A 58 -19.69 1.18 -8.71
CA ARG A 58 -18.88 0.85 -7.52
C ARG A 58 -17.38 1.09 -7.69
N GLU A 59 -16.95 1.48 -8.89
CA GLU A 59 -15.56 1.73 -9.24
C GLU A 59 -15.29 3.22 -9.25
N ASN A 60 -14.19 3.64 -8.63
CA ASN A 60 -13.77 5.03 -8.60
C ASN A 60 -12.25 5.13 -8.62
N PHE A 61 -11.74 6.33 -8.86
CA PHE A 61 -10.36 6.66 -8.54
C PHE A 61 -10.18 6.73 -7.03
N ALA A 62 -8.97 6.42 -6.54
CA ALA A 62 -8.66 6.51 -5.11
C ALA A 62 -8.70 7.94 -4.55
N GLU A 63 -8.69 8.95 -5.42
CA GLU A 63 -8.83 10.35 -5.07
C GLU A 63 -9.83 11.03 -6.01
N GLN A 64 -10.41 12.14 -5.55
CA GLN A 64 -11.28 12.94 -6.42
C GLN A 64 -10.50 13.47 -7.63
N VAL A 65 -11.08 13.33 -8.82
CA VAL A 65 -10.51 13.82 -10.09
C VAL A 65 -10.63 15.34 -10.18
N THR A 66 -9.74 16.03 -9.48
CA THR A 66 -9.65 17.50 -9.41
C THR A 66 -8.20 17.95 -9.58
N ILE A 67 -8.00 19.23 -9.93
CA ILE A 67 -6.65 19.77 -10.11
C ILE A 67 -5.84 19.77 -8.80
N GLN A 68 -6.50 19.92 -7.65
CA GLN A 68 -5.86 19.90 -6.33
C GLN A 68 -5.25 18.53 -6.03
N ASN A 69 -5.95 17.45 -6.42
CA ASN A 69 -5.54 16.08 -6.13
C ASN A 69 -4.75 15.42 -7.28
N ILE A 70 -4.52 16.13 -8.39
CA ILE A 70 -3.88 15.55 -9.59
C ILE A 70 -2.49 14.99 -9.30
N HIS A 71 -1.74 15.63 -8.41
CA HIS A 71 -0.41 15.18 -8.02
C HIS A 71 -0.45 13.83 -7.30
N LYS A 72 -1.51 13.56 -6.50
CA LYS A 72 -1.71 12.26 -5.85
C LYS A 72 -2.06 11.19 -6.86
N LEU A 73 -2.96 11.51 -7.81
CA LEU A 73 -3.36 10.62 -8.90
C LEU A 73 -2.17 10.27 -9.80
N MET A 74 -1.31 11.25 -10.11
CA MET A 74 -0.08 11.01 -10.85
C MET A 74 0.92 10.14 -10.06
N ARG A 75 1.04 10.35 -8.74
CA ARG A 75 1.95 9.58 -7.89
C ARG A 75 1.56 8.10 -7.77
N MET A 76 0.26 7.77 -7.77
CA MET A 76 -0.21 6.38 -7.72
C MET A 76 -0.21 5.69 -9.08
N SER A 77 -0.05 6.44 -10.18
CA SER A 77 0.05 5.87 -11.51
C SER A 77 1.44 5.27 -11.74
N SER A 78 1.46 4.16 -12.48
CA SER A 78 2.69 3.58 -13.02
C SER A 78 2.83 3.91 -14.50
N LEU A 79 4.08 3.96 -14.95
CA LEU A 79 4.42 4.24 -16.34
C LEU A 79 5.17 3.07 -16.95
N GLN A 80 4.77 2.67 -18.16
CA GLN A 80 5.50 1.74 -18.99
C GLN A 80 5.82 2.39 -20.33
N VAL A 81 6.97 2.05 -20.91
CA VAL A 81 7.37 2.51 -22.24
C VAL A 81 7.63 1.30 -23.12
N ILE A 82 6.97 1.28 -24.28
CA ILE A 82 7.18 0.25 -25.31
C ILE A 82 7.56 0.93 -26.63
N ARG A 83 8.31 0.21 -27.47
CA ARG A 83 8.61 0.64 -28.83
C ARG A 83 7.74 -0.16 -29.80
N VAL A 84 7.00 0.55 -30.64
CA VAL A 84 6.20 -0.03 -31.74
C VAL A 84 6.72 0.58 -33.04
N ALA A 85 7.44 -0.22 -33.84
CA ALA A 85 8.21 0.26 -34.98
C ALA A 85 9.17 1.40 -34.57
N ASP A 86 8.97 2.62 -35.05
CA ASP A 86 9.79 3.79 -34.71
C ASP A 86 9.09 4.77 -33.76
N THR A 87 7.99 4.34 -33.14
CA THR A 87 7.22 5.13 -32.19
C THR A 87 7.41 4.61 -30.77
N LEU A 88 7.70 5.51 -29.84
CA LEU A 88 7.64 5.22 -28.40
C LEU A 88 6.22 5.45 -27.91
N VAL A 89 5.64 4.44 -27.26
CA VAL A 89 4.31 4.49 -26.67
C VAL A 89 4.45 4.44 -25.16
N PHE A 90 3.93 5.46 -24.49
CA PHE A 90 3.89 5.57 -23.04
C PHE A 90 2.51 5.13 -22.55
N ILE A 91 2.49 4.11 -21.70
CA ILE A 91 1.28 3.55 -21.12
C ILE A 91 1.24 3.98 -19.66
N ILE A 92 0.28 4.85 -19.32
CA ILE A 92 0.01 5.27 -17.95
C ILE A 92 -1.07 4.36 -17.39
N SER A 93 -0.77 3.64 -16.31
CA SER A 93 -1.74 2.79 -15.61
C SER A 93 -2.04 3.39 -14.25
N ILE A 94 -3.30 3.71 -14.00
CA ILE A 94 -3.80 4.24 -12.73
C ILE A 94 -4.70 3.20 -12.05
N PRO A 95 -4.54 2.93 -10.75
CA PRO A 95 -5.40 1.99 -10.05
C PRO A 95 -6.83 2.53 -9.97
N ILE A 96 -7.78 1.68 -10.34
CA ILE A 96 -9.20 1.86 -10.01
C ILE A 96 -9.48 1.10 -8.72
N VAL A 97 -10.15 1.75 -7.79
CA VAL A 97 -10.51 1.18 -6.49
C VAL A 97 -12.00 0.97 -6.40
N GLN A 98 -12.40 0.03 -5.55
CA GLN A 98 -13.79 -0.08 -5.14
C GLN A 98 -14.06 0.94 -4.02
N ASN A 99 -15.30 1.41 -3.92
CA ASN A 99 -15.73 2.30 -2.84
C ASN A 99 -15.90 1.55 -1.51
N ARG A 100 -14.86 0.85 -1.06
CA ARG A 100 -14.81 0.12 0.20
C ARG A 100 -13.44 0.31 0.83
N GLU A 101 -13.46 0.94 1.99
CA GLU A 101 -12.27 1.17 2.80
C GLU A 101 -12.14 0.07 3.85
N TYR A 102 -10.90 -0.19 4.24
CA TYR A 102 -10.57 -1.19 5.24
C TYR A 102 -9.62 -0.61 6.28
N SER A 103 -9.92 -0.87 7.56
CA SER A 103 -9.03 -0.62 8.67
C SER A 103 -8.08 -1.80 8.85
N VAL A 104 -6.78 -1.55 8.84
CA VAL A 104 -5.75 -2.59 8.98
C VAL A 104 -5.32 -2.72 10.44
N TYR A 105 -5.46 -3.91 11.01
CA TYR A 105 -5.10 -4.26 12.36
C TYR A 105 -3.95 -5.26 12.37
N LYS A 106 -3.01 -5.10 13.31
CA LYS A 106 -1.93 -6.05 13.54
C LYS A 106 -2.34 -7.03 14.64
N GLY A 107 -2.38 -8.33 14.32
CA GLY A 107 -2.68 -9.39 15.29
C GLY A 107 -1.49 -9.62 16.22
N ILE A 108 -1.63 -9.25 17.50
CA ILE A 108 -0.63 -9.53 18.54
C ILE A 108 -1.18 -10.60 19.49
N PRO A 109 -0.60 -11.81 19.52
CA PRO A 109 -1.04 -12.85 20.44
C PRO A 109 -0.68 -12.49 21.88
N ILE A 110 -1.70 -12.36 22.73
CA ILE A 110 -1.49 -12.11 24.17
C ILE A 110 -1.60 -13.43 24.93
N PRO A 111 -0.52 -13.89 25.59
CA PRO A 111 -0.56 -15.13 26.35
C PRO A 111 -1.35 -15.00 27.65
N ILE A 112 -2.28 -15.91 27.88
CA ILE A 112 -3.10 -15.99 29.09
C ILE A 112 -2.62 -17.16 29.95
N LYS A 113 -2.32 -16.88 31.21
CA LYS A 113 -1.85 -17.88 32.17
C LYS A 113 -2.95 -18.91 32.44
N GLN A 114 -2.62 -20.19 32.28
CA GLN A 114 -3.52 -21.30 32.60
C GLN A 114 -3.15 -21.88 33.97
N LYS A 115 -1.88 -22.27 34.14
CA LYS A 115 -1.35 -22.85 35.39
C LYS A 115 0.17 -22.69 35.45
N ASP A 116 0.72 -22.33 36.60
CA ASP A 116 2.17 -22.21 36.83
C ASP A 116 2.88 -21.38 35.73
N THR A 117 3.77 -22.01 34.96
CA THR A 117 4.51 -21.40 33.82
C THR A 117 3.85 -21.71 32.46
N VAL A 118 2.65 -22.27 32.44
CA VAL A 118 1.92 -22.68 31.24
C VAL A 118 0.92 -21.61 30.84
N TYR A 119 1.03 -21.17 29.60
CA TYR A 119 0.23 -20.11 28.99
C TYR A 119 -0.43 -20.63 27.72
N ALA A 120 -1.63 -20.15 27.44
CA ALA A 120 -2.33 -20.36 26.18
C ALA A 120 -2.38 -19.04 25.41
N LEU A 121 -2.20 -19.10 24.09
CA LEU A 121 -2.38 -17.96 23.19
C LEU A 121 -3.12 -18.42 21.94
N ILE A 122 -3.92 -17.52 21.38
CA ILE A 122 -4.52 -17.70 20.05
C ILE A 122 -3.43 -17.30 19.05
N GLN A 123 -3.00 -18.23 18.22
CA GLN A 123 -1.98 -17.98 17.21
C GLN A 123 -2.65 -17.28 16.01
N PRO A 124 -2.23 -16.05 15.64
CA PRO A 124 -2.77 -15.40 14.46
C PRO A 124 -2.34 -16.17 13.20
N THR A 125 -3.29 -16.40 12.32
CA THR A 125 -3.11 -17.02 11.00
C THR A 125 -2.22 -16.14 10.12
N ASN A 126 -2.39 -14.83 10.24
CA ASN A 126 -1.67 -13.81 9.48
C ASN A 126 -1.35 -12.62 10.38
N LYS A 127 -0.35 -11.84 9.97
CA LYS A 127 0.14 -10.71 10.75
C LYS A 127 -0.83 -9.53 10.76
N TYR A 128 -1.47 -9.25 9.63
CA TYR A 128 -2.44 -8.17 9.51
C TYR A 128 -3.82 -8.68 9.08
N LEU A 129 -4.84 -8.06 9.65
CA LEU A 129 -6.25 -8.24 9.34
C LEU A 129 -6.81 -6.89 8.91
N ALA A 130 -7.31 -6.81 7.69
CA ALA A 130 -8.01 -5.64 7.18
C ALA A 130 -9.52 -5.89 7.25
N ILE A 131 -10.28 -4.98 7.87
CA ILE A 131 -11.73 -5.13 8.07
C ILE A 131 -12.44 -3.91 7.49
N SER A 132 -13.52 -4.13 6.74
CA SER A 132 -14.32 -3.03 6.19
C SER A 132 -15.02 -2.25 7.29
N GLU A 133 -15.37 -0.99 7.04
CA GLU A 133 -16.02 -0.13 8.03
C GLU A 133 -17.33 -0.72 8.62
N ASP A 134 -18.07 -1.48 7.80
CA ASP A 134 -19.30 -2.17 8.20
C ASP A 134 -19.06 -3.50 8.94
N ASN A 135 -17.79 -3.89 9.12
CA ASN A 135 -17.33 -5.16 9.68
C ASN A 135 -17.85 -6.41 8.96
N VAL A 136 -18.31 -6.27 7.70
CA VAL A 136 -18.86 -7.38 6.91
C VAL A 136 -17.75 -8.14 6.19
N TYR A 137 -16.74 -7.43 5.71
CA TYR A 137 -15.69 -7.99 4.87
C TYR A 137 -14.35 -7.96 5.59
N SER A 138 -13.58 -9.04 5.42
CA SER A 138 -12.26 -9.13 5.99
C SER A 138 -11.26 -9.70 4.98
N ILE A 139 -10.05 -9.15 5.01
CA ILE A 139 -8.95 -9.51 4.12
C ILE A 139 -7.71 -9.75 4.97
N TYR A 140 -6.96 -10.78 4.64
CA TYR A 140 -5.66 -11.03 5.24
C TYR A 140 -4.56 -10.45 4.41
N ILE A 141 -3.64 -9.79 5.11
CA ILE A 141 -2.49 -9.14 4.50
C ILE A 141 -1.26 -9.58 5.26
N ASP A 142 -0.30 -10.16 4.55
CA ASP A 142 1.04 -10.41 5.08
C ASP A 142 1.99 -9.23 4.77
N ASP A 143 3.20 -9.27 5.33
CA ASP A 143 4.22 -8.23 5.09
C ASP A 143 4.54 -8.09 3.59
N MET A 144 4.55 -9.18 2.82
CA MET A 144 4.90 -9.16 1.39
C MET A 144 3.79 -8.50 0.56
N GLN A 145 2.53 -8.78 0.88
CA GLN A 145 1.36 -8.19 0.24
C GLN A 145 1.25 -6.72 0.58
N LEU A 146 1.44 -6.34 1.85
CA LEU A 146 1.39 -4.94 2.27
C LEU A 146 2.49 -4.12 1.58
N ASN A 147 3.70 -4.67 1.44
CA ASN A 147 4.82 -4.02 0.74
C ASN A 147 4.62 -3.87 -0.78
N LYS A 148 3.66 -4.60 -1.38
CA LYS A 148 3.30 -4.47 -2.80
C LYS A 148 2.23 -3.41 -3.03
N CYS A 149 1.59 -2.93 -1.98
CA CYS A 149 0.59 -1.87 -2.09
C CYS A 149 1.23 -0.54 -2.50
N ILE A 150 0.44 0.36 -3.08
CA ILE A 150 0.87 1.73 -3.32
C ILE A 150 0.77 2.48 -1.99
N HIS A 151 1.91 2.97 -1.50
CA HIS A 151 2.01 3.71 -0.26
C HIS A 151 1.68 5.20 -0.49
N MET A 152 0.49 5.61 -0.05
CA MET A 152 0.12 7.02 0.04
C MET A 152 0.46 7.55 1.44
N GLN A 153 0.35 8.86 1.63
CA GLN A 153 0.69 9.47 2.92
C GLN A 153 -0.25 9.06 4.05
N GLU A 154 -1.53 8.83 3.73
CA GLU A 154 -2.60 8.60 4.71
C GLU A 154 -3.19 7.18 4.61
N TYR A 155 -2.97 6.47 3.50
CA TYR A 155 -3.59 5.18 3.23
C TYR A 155 -2.74 4.33 2.28
N TYR A 156 -3.17 3.08 2.06
CA TYR A 156 -2.54 2.13 1.15
C TYR A 156 -3.54 1.72 0.08
N ILE A 157 -3.10 1.64 -1.18
CA ILE A 157 -3.92 1.08 -2.26
C ILE A 157 -3.37 -0.31 -2.57
N CYS A 158 -4.16 -1.34 -2.26
CA CYS A 158 -3.75 -2.73 -2.39
C CYS A 158 -4.62 -3.45 -3.42
N SER A 159 -4.00 -4.29 -4.27
CA SER A 159 -4.75 -5.32 -5.00
C SER A 159 -5.15 -6.41 -4.02
N SER A 160 -6.44 -6.50 -3.69
CA SER A 160 -6.92 -7.40 -2.64
C SER A 160 -6.74 -8.88 -3.03
N PRO A 161 -6.17 -9.72 -2.14
CA PRO A 161 -6.38 -11.17 -2.18
C PRO A 161 -7.81 -11.55 -1.77
N GLN A 162 -8.15 -12.84 -1.91
CA GLN A 162 -9.49 -13.38 -1.61
C GLN A 162 -9.94 -13.10 -0.17
N GLU A 163 -11.22 -12.74 -0.03
CA GLU A 163 -11.93 -12.73 1.26
C GLU A 163 -11.90 -14.15 1.85
N MET A 164 -11.50 -14.27 3.12
CA MET A 164 -11.46 -15.55 3.81
C MET A 164 -12.15 -15.46 5.16
N ASP A 165 -12.99 -16.45 5.46
CA ASP A 165 -13.66 -16.58 6.74
C ASP A 165 -12.81 -17.43 7.71
N ASN A 166 -12.28 -16.82 8.78
CA ASN A 166 -11.36 -17.48 9.70
C ASN A 166 -11.35 -16.82 11.10
N CYS A 167 -10.39 -17.23 11.93
CA CYS A 167 -10.37 -16.96 13.36
C CYS A 167 -10.44 -15.47 13.74
N GLU A 168 -9.53 -14.65 13.22
CA GLU A 168 -9.35 -13.28 13.72
C GLU A 168 -10.52 -12.40 13.28
N ALA A 169 -11.02 -12.56 12.05
CA ALA A 169 -12.24 -11.92 11.58
C ALA A 169 -13.46 -12.28 12.46
N LYS A 170 -13.61 -13.55 12.82
CA LYS A 170 -14.67 -14.01 13.74
C LYS A 170 -14.47 -13.49 15.16
N LEU A 171 -13.25 -13.43 15.66
CA LEU A 171 -12.95 -12.88 16.98
C LEU A 171 -13.27 -11.38 17.05
N PHE A 172 -12.96 -10.64 15.98
CA PHE A 172 -13.23 -9.22 15.90
C PHE A 172 -14.74 -8.92 15.82
N SER A 173 -15.47 -9.68 15.00
CA SER A 173 -16.91 -9.49 14.78
C SER A 173 -17.81 -10.17 15.83
N SER A 174 -17.27 -11.07 16.67
CA SER A 174 -18.07 -11.82 17.64
C SER A 174 -18.69 -10.92 18.71
N GLN A 175 -20.01 -11.00 18.85
CA GLN A 175 -20.73 -10.39 19.97
C GLN A 175 -20.48 -11.13 21.30
N ASN A 176 -20.16 -12.42 21.23
CA ASN A 176 -19.84 -13.22 22.42
C ASN A 176 -18.31 -13.37 22.54
N LYS A 177 -17.71 -12.51 23.34
CA LYS A 177 -16.25 -12.50 23.58
C LYS A 177 -15.75 -13.68 24.40
N GLU A 178 -16.64 -14.46 25.02
CA GLU A 178 -16.27 -15.61 25.86
C GLU A 178 -16.06 -16.89 25.04
N MET A 179 -16.60 -16.95 23.80
CA MET A 179 -16.50 -18.14 22.96
C MET A 179 -15.44 -17.96 21.87
N ILE A 180 -14.36 -18.73 21.97
CA ILE A 180 -13.31 -18.79 20.94
C ILE A 180 -13.84 -19.57 19.73
N PRO A 181 -13.82 -18.99 18.50
CA PRO A 181 -14.24 -19.69 17.29
C PRO A 181 -13.43 -20.98 17.06
N LYS A 182 -14.08 -22.04 16.57
CA LYS A 182 -13.41 -23.32 16.25
C LYS A 182 -12.29 -23.21 15.20
N ALA A 183 -12.33 -22.16 14.38
CA ALA A 183 -11.30 -21.88 13.37
C ALA A 183 -9.99 -21.37 13.99
N CYS A 184 -9.98 -21.03 15.29
CA CYS A 184 -8.82 -20.49 15.98
C CYS A 184 -7.87 -21.59 16.44
N GLU A 185 -6.60 -21.46 16.07
CA GLU A 185 -5.54 -22.31 16.60
C GLU A 185 -5.09 -21.79 17.98
N ILE A 186 -5.27 -22.62 19.00
CA ILE A 186 -4.80 -22.34 20.35
C ILE A 186 -3.46 -23.04 20.56
N LYS A 187 -2.42 -22.25 20.83
CA LYS A 187 -1.09 -22.74 21.13
C LYS A 187 -0.84 -22.69 22.64
N ILE A 188 -0.43 -23.82 23.20
CA ILE A 188 0.01 -23.90 24.60
C ILE A 188 1.54 -23.79 24.62
N THR A 189 2.05 -22.88 25.44
CA THR A 189 3.49 -22.63 25.57
C THR A 189 3.90 -22.48 27.03
N ARG A 190 5.20 -22.61 27.29
CA ARG A 190 5.80 -22.30 28.60
C ARG A 190 6.58 -20.99 28.50
N ILE A 191 6.19 -20.01 29.31
CA ILE A 191 6.89 -18.73 29.38
C ILE A 191 7.73 -18.75 30.66
N GLN A 192 9.05 -18.81 30.49
CA GLN A 192 10.03 -18.81 31.60
C GLN A 192 10.85 -17.52 31.66
N LYS A 193 10.67 -16.62 30.68
CA LYS A 193 11.41 -15.36 30.53
C LYS A 193 10.45 -14.24 30.19
N LEU A 194 10.86 -13.01 30.46
CA LEU A 194 10.15 -11.79 30.06
C LEU A 194 9.94 -11.79 28.53
N VAL A 195 8.69 -11.71 28.10
CA VAL A 195 8.31 -11.45 26.71
C VAL A 195 7.93 -9.98 26.61
N VAL A 196 8.48 -9.27 25.62
CA VAL A 196 8.19 -7.84 25.38
C VAL A 196 7.84 -7.65 23.91
N HIS A 197 6.72 -6.97 23.66
CA HIS A 197 6.27 -6.54 22.34
C HIS A 197 6.12 -5.03 22.36
N LYS A 198 6.94 -4.33 21.57
CA LYS A 198 6.76 -2.89 21.33
C LYS A 198 5.56 -2.69 20.40
N LEU A 199 4.69 -1.75 20.74
CA LEU A 199 3.61 -1.32 19.84
C LEU A 199 4.18 -0.43 18.74
N ASP A 200 3.68 -0.59 17.52
CA ASP A 200 4.11 0.23 16.40
C ASP A 200 3.65 1.68 16.63
N ASN A 201 4.48 2.65 16.28
CA ASN A 201 4.21 4.10 16.36
C ASN A 201 3.94 4.68 17.76
N GLU A 202 4.07 3.86 18.81
CA GLU A 202 3.95 4.30 20.20
C GLU A 202 5.20 3.90 21.00
N ASN A 203 5.56 4.72 21.99
CA ASN A 203 6.52 4.32 23.01
C ASN A 203 5.81 3.54 24.12
N VAL A 204 5.12 2.47 23.70
CA VAL A 204 4.35 1.58 24.57
C VAL A 204 4.82 0.16 24.33
N TRP A 205 4.95 -0.61 25.41
CA TRP A 205 5.38 -2.00 25.38
C TRP A 205 4.38 -2.87 26.12
N LEU A 206 3.93 -3.93 25.46
CA LEU A 206 3.23 -5.03 26.08
C LEU A 206 4.26 -6.01 26.62
N TYR A 207 4.10 -6.46 27.85
CA TYR A 207 5.01 -7.43 28.43
C TYR A 207 4.28 -8.55 29.17
N THR A 208 4.90 -9.71 29.24
CA THR A 208 4.44 -10.83 30.05
C THR A 208 5.62 -11.43 30.78
N THR A 209 5.49 -11.61 32.09
CA THR A 209 6.50 -12.23 32.95
C THR A 209 5.85 -13.18 33.96
N GLU A 210 6.60 -14.21 34.36
CA GLU A 210 6.18 -15.14 35.41
C GLU A 210 6.34 -14.51 36.80
N LYS A 211 7.35 -13.66 36.98
CA LYS A 211 7.72 -13.07 38.27
C LYS A 211 7.97 -11.56 38.12
N PRO A 212 7.71 -10.75 39.17
CA PRO A 212 8.09 -9.34 39.17
C PRO A 212 9.56 -9.19 38.75
N THR A 213 9.82 -8.46 37.67
CA THR A 213 11.15 -8.29 37.08
C THR A 213 11.47 -6.81 37.01
N THR A 214 12.63 -6.40 37.50
CA THR A 214 13.10 -5.02 37.39
C THR A 214 13.58 -4.78 35.96
N ILE A 215 12.92 -3.86 35.26
CA ILE A 215 13.35 -3.38 33.94
C ILE A 215 14.12 -2.09 34.15
N LYS A 216 15.35 -2.01 33.62
CA LYS A 216 16.10 -0.76 33.51
C LYS A 216 15.95 -0.23 32.09
N ILE A 217 15.45 0.99 31.96
CA ILE A 217 15.31 1.70 30.70
C ILE A 217 16.40 2.78 30.71
N ASP A 218 17.27 2.75 29.71
CA ASP A 218 18.34 3.73 29.47
C ASP A 218 17.92 4.64 28.30
#